data_AF-A0A6A4GGP6-F1
#
_entry.id   AF-A0A6A4GGP6-F1
#
_cell.length_a   1.000
_cell.length_b   1.000
_cell.length_c   1.000
_cell.angle_alpha   90.00
_cell.angle_beta   90.00
_cell.angle_gamma   90.00
#
_symmetry.space_group_name_H-M   'P 1'
#
loop_
_entity.id
_entity.type
_entity.pdbx_description
1 polymer ?
#
loop_
_entity_poly.entity_id
_entity_poly.type
_entity_poly.pdbx_seq_one_letter_code
_entity_poly.pdbx_strand_id
1 'polypeptide(L)'
;DPSYPRNIRSLGTHISQPQLEDLTRQFLAKQLELDGNDLSNLLHVTGHINVYHSAIAMFYAPSDILGIRGMKRERIQCTPSWRGAP
;
A
#
# COMPACT_ATOMS: atom_id res chain seq x y z
N ASP A 1 -5.54 -5.85 -17.73
CA ASP A 1 -4.79 -5.58 -16.50
C ASP A 1 -3.65 -4.63 -16.76
N PRO A 2 -3.58 -3.47 -16.07
CA PRO A 2 -2.35 -2.71 -16.05
C PRO A 2 -1.28 -3.61 -15.45
N SER A 3 -0.29 -3.99 -16.26
CA SER A 3 0.78 -4.88 -15.82
C SER A 3 1.67 -4.09 -14.85
N TYR A 4 1.42 -4.26 -13.55
CA TYR A 4 2.25 -3.62 -12.52
C TYR A 4 3.64 -4.28 -12.50
N PRO A 5 4.71 -3.49 -12.38
CA PRO A 5 6.04 -4.04 -12.18
C PRO A 5 6.08 -4.85 -10.87
N ARG A 6 6.62 -6.06 -10.94
CA ARG A 6 6.77 -6.95 -9.76
C ARG A 6 8.02 -6.66 -8.93
N ASN A 7 8.90 -5.79 -9.43
CA ASN A 7 10.10 -5.34 -8.73
C ASN A 7 9.82 -4.01 -8.01
N ILE A 8 10.29 -3.88 -6.77
CA ILE A 8 10.01 -2.72 -5.90
C ILE A 8 10.51 -1.39 -6.47
N ARG A 9 11.68 -1.41 -7.12
CA ARG A 9 12.28 -0.21 -7.71
C ARG A 9 11.48 0.25 -8.91
N SER A 10 11.20 -0.67 -9.83
CA SER A 10 10.37 -0.40 -11.01
C SER A 10 8.95 0.01 -10.62
N LEU A 11 8.38 -0.59 -9.57
CA LEU A 11 7.07 -0.22 -9.04
C LEU A 11 7.11 1.19 -8.45
N GLY A 12 8.14 1.51 -7.67
CA GLY A 12 8.35 2.84 -7.11
C GLY A 12 8.36 3.91 -8.19
N THR A 13 9.10 3.70 -9.27
CA THR A 13 9.06 4.60 -10.44
C THR A 13 7.67 4.67 -11.08
N HIS A 14 6.98 3.52 -11.23
CA HIS A 14 5.66 3.45 -11.85
C HIS A 14 4.56 4.20 -11.07
N ILE A 15 4.64 4.24 -9.75
CA ILE A 15 3.68 4.95 -8.88
C ILE A 15 4.15 6.34 -8.45
N SER A 16 5.21 6.87 -9.07
CA SER A 16 5.82 8.17 -8.72
C SER A 16 6.37 8.27 -7.29
N GLN A 17 6.79 7.14 -6.71
CA GLN A 17 7.45 7.05 -5.40
C GLN A 17 8.80 6.33 -5.52
N PRO A 18 9.86 6.99 -6.01
CA PRO A 18 11.16 6.35 -6.24
C PRO A 18 11.84 5.87 -4.95
N GLN A 19 11.53 6.52 -3.81
CA GLN A 19 12.03 6.16 -2.48
C GLN A 19 11.30 4.96 -1.85
N LEU A 20 10.36 4.33 -2.56
CA LEU A 20 9.56 3.21 -2.05
C LEU A 20 10.45 2.08 -1.50
N GLU A 21 11.53 1.78 -2.20
CA GLU A 21 12.47 0.72 -1.82
C GLU A 21 13.11 1.05 -0.46
N ASP A 22 13.66 2.25 -0.30
CA ASP A 22 14.33 2.69 0.94
C ASP A 22 13.36 2.74 2.13
N LEU A 23 12.15 3.27 1.91
CA LEU A 23 11.11 3.34 2.94
C LEU A 23 10.68 1.95 3.40
N THR A 24 10.57 1.00 2.47
CA THR A 24 10.24 -0.40 2.80
C THR A 24 11.35 -1.04 3.62
N ARG A 25 12.62 -0.77 3.29
CA ARG A 25 13.76 -1.26 4.09
C ARG A 25 13.74 -0.70 5.51
N GLN A 26 13.53 0.61 5.66
CA GLN A 26 13.44 1.25 6.98
C GLN A 26 12.29 0.68 7.80
N PHE A 27 11.13 0.46 7.17
CA PHE A 27 9.98 -0.16 7.81
C PHE A 27 10.30 -1.59 8.30
N LEU A 28 10.90 -2.42 7.44
CA LEU A 28 11.26 -3.80 7.79
C LEU A 28 12.35 -3.85 8.86
N ALA A 29 13.37 -2.99 8.79
CA ALA A 29 14.41 -2.89 9.81
C ALA A 29 13.80 -2.58 11.19
N LYS A 30 12.83 -1.65 11.23
CA LYS A 30 12.08 -1.33 12.45
C LYS A 30 11.20 -2.49 12.95
N GLN A 31 10.55 -3.22 12.04
CA GLN A 31 9.69 -4.36 12.42
C GLN A 31 10.48 -5.57 12.93
N LEU A 32 11.71 -5.74 12.48
CA LEU A 32 12.59 -6.85 12.85
C LEU A 32 13.54 -6.51 14.01
N GLU A 33 13.40 -5.33 14.62
CA GLU A 33 14.26 -4.84 15.71
C GLU A 33 15.76 -4.88 15.36
N LEU A 34 16.09 -4.59 14.10
CA LEU A 34 17.46 -4.62 13.60
C LEU A 34 18.12 -3.26 13.86
N ASP A 35 19.26 -3.26 14.55
CA ASP A 35 19.97 -2.02 14.88
C ASP A 35 20.45 -1.29 13.62
N GLY A 36 20.06 -0.01 13.54
CA GLY A 36 19.79 0.69 12.28
C GLY A 36 20.99 1.13 11.44
N ASN A 37 22.24 0.89 11.86
CA ASN A 37 23.37 1.53 11.19
C ASN A 37 23.95 0.73 10.01
N ASP A 38 23.92 -0.61 10.05
CA ASP A 38 24.56 -1.44 9.01
C ASP A 38 23.58 -2.29 8.17
N LEU A 39 22.38 -2.59 8.67
CA LEU A 39 21.49 -3.54 7.99
C LEU A 39 20.52 -2.93 6.97
N SER A 40 20.21 -1.64 7.08
CA SER A 40 19.31 -0.93 6.15
C SER A 40 19.84 -0.95 4.71
N ASN A 41 21.17 -1.01 4.54
CA ASN A 41 21.84 -1.11 3.24
C ASN A 41 21.89 -2.55 2.70
N LEU A 42 21.73 -3.56 3.56
CA LEU A 42 21.80 -4.99 3.21
C LEU A 42 20.45 -5.60 2.85
N LEU A 43 19.34 -5.06 3.38
CA LEU A 43 17.99 -5.59 3.15
C LEU A 43 17.48 -5.27 1.74
N HIS A 44 17.96 -5.99 0.74
CA HIS A 44 17.41 -5.88 -0.60
C HIS A 44 16.09 -6.65 -0.71
N VAL A 45 15.00 -5.96 -1.06
CA VAL A 45 13.70 -6.60 -1.27
C VAL A 45 13.71 -7.25 -2.66
N THR A 46 14.10 -8.53 -2.71
CA THR A 46 14.16 -9.33 -3.95
C THR A 46 12.86 -10.07 -4.27
N GLY A 47 11.91 -10.08 -3.35
CA GLY A 47 10.63 -10.78 -3.51
C GLY A 47 9.71 -10.15 -4.56
N HIS A 48 8.81 -10.96 -5.12
CA HIS A 48 7.77 -10.47 -6.02
C HIS A 48 6.74 -9.61 -5.27
N ILE A 49 6.47 -8.42 -5.79
CA ILE A 49 5.41 -7.55 -5.27
C ILE A 49 4.12 -7.77 -6.05
N ASN A 50 3.05 -7.95 -5.29
CA ASN A 50 1.69 -7.97 -5.80
C ASN A 50 0.99 -6.66 -5.40
N VAL A 51 0.33 -6.02 -6.38
CA VAL A 51 -0.38 -4.76 -6.19
C VAL A 51 -1.88 -5.05 -6.10
N TYR A 52 -2.53 -4.55 -5.05
CA TYR A 52 -3.97 -4.65 -4.84
C TYR A 52 -4.56 -3.26 -4.65
N HIS A 53 -5.53 -2.88 -5.47
CA HIS A 53 -6.16 -1.57 -5.38
C HIS A 53 -7.23 -1.58 -4.31
N SER A 54 -7.19 -0.57 -3.45
CA SER A 54 -8.27 -0.32 -2.50
C SER A 54 -8.41 1.17 -2.25
N ALA A 55 -9.64 1.61 -2.03
CA ALA A 55 -9.96 2.95 -1.58
C ALA A 55 -10.53 2.91 -0.17
N ILE A 56 -10.41 4.02 0.55
CA ILE A 56 -11.06 4.22 1.84
C ILE A 56 -12.13 5.29 1.64
N ALA A 57 -13.39 4.95 1.90
CA ALA A 57 -14.50 5.89 1.90
C ALA A 57 -14.84 6.26 3.34
N MET A 58 -14.90 7.55 3.63
CA MET A 58 -15.43 8.06 4.89
C MET A 58 -16.75 8.77 4.61
N PHE A 59 -17.83 8.33 5.24
CA PHE A 59 -19.16 8.90 5.04
C PHE A 59 -19.96 8.96 6.33
N TYR A 60 -20.92 9.86 6.36
CA TYR A 60 -21.87 9.97 7.46
C TYR A 60 -23.12 9.16 7.11
N ALA A 61 -23.47 8.20 7.98
CA ALA A 61 -24.64 7.35 7.85
C ALA A 61 -25.60 7.63 9.02
N PRO A 62 -26.54 8.59 8.87
CA PRO A 62 -27.43 9.01 9.95
C PRO A 62 -28.33 7.89 10.49
N SER A 63 -28.58 6.86 9.67
CA SER A 63 -29.39 5.69 10.04
C SER A 63 -28.65 4.68 10.92
N ASP A 64 -27.32 4.77 11.07
CA ASP A 64 -26.55 3.81 11.85
C ASP A 64 -26.26 4.34 13.25
N ILE A 65 -27.16 3.98 14.18
CA ILE A 65 -27.20 4.45 15.57
C ILE A 65 -26.01 3.91 16.40
N LEU A 66 -25.29 2.90 15.91
CA LEU A 66 -24.25 2.19 16.66
C LEU A 66 -22.86 2.84 16.62
N GLY A 67 -22.65 3.89 15.82
CA GLY A 67 -21.39 4.65 15.77
C GLY A 67 -21.52 5.95 16.54
N ILE A 68 -20.61 6.22 17.49
CA ILE A 68 -20.60 7.35 18.45
C ILE A 68 -20.90 8.75 17.85
N ARG A 69 -20.82 8.95 16.52
CA ARG A 69 -21.27 10.16 15.80
C ARG A 69 -21.79 9.91 14.38
N GLY A 70 -22.29 8.71 14.03
CA GLY A 70 -22.78 8.40 12.67
C GLY A 70 -21.71 8.43 11.56
N MET A 71 -20.43 8.61 11.88
CA MET A 71 -19.32 8.62 10.92
C MET A 71 -18.77 7.20 10.72
N LYS A 72 -18.66 6.78 9.47
CA LYS A 72 -18.14 5.47 9.06
C LYS A 72 -16.88 5.60 8.21
N ARG A 73 -16.05 4.56 8.29
CA ARG A 73 -14.88 4.36 7.43
C ARG A 73 -14.94 2.95 6.84
N GLU A 74 -15.09 2.84 5.53
CA GLU A 74 -15.15 1.56 4.81
C GLU A 74 -13.99 1.44 3.83
N ARG A 75 -13.42 0.24 3.72
CA ARG A 75 -12.38 -0.08 2.74
C ARG A 75 -13.02 -0.81 1.56
N ILE A 76 -12.97 -0.19 0.39
CA ILE A 76 -13.54 -0.71 -0.85
C ILE A 76 -12.40 -1.33 -1.65
N GLN A 77 -12.57 -2.57 -2.09
CA GLN A 77 -11.66 -3.14 -3.10
C GLN A 77 -11.97 -2.47 -4.44
N CYS A 78 -10.99 -1.76 -4.97
CA CYS A 78 -11.12 -1.16 -6.29
C CYS A 78 -10.49 -2.14 -7.28
N THR A 79 -11.03 -2.23 -8.49
CA THR A 79 -10.33 -2.89 -9.58
C THR A 79 -10.05 -1.81 -10.63
N PRO A 80 -8.81 -1.67 -11.12
CA PRO A 80 -8.47 -0.69 -12.16
C PRO A 80 -9.07 -1.04 -13.53
N SER A 81 -9.90 -2.08 -13.60
CA SER A 81 -10.77 -2.35 -14.72
C SER A 81 -12.17 -2.64 -14.21
N TRP A 82 -13.18 -2.02 -14.80
CA TRP A 82 -14.58 -2.30 -14.51
C TRP A 82 -15.26 -2.79 -15.80
N ARG A 83 -15.83 -4.01 -15.77
CA ARG A 83 -16.48 -4.65 -16.92
C ARG A 83 -15.61 -4.68 -18.20
N GLY A 84 -14.30 -4.86 -18.04
CA GLY A 84 -13.37 -4.93 -19.18
C GLY A 84 -12.98 -3.59 -19.78
N ALA A 85 -13.46 -2.47 -19.24
CA ALA A 85 -12.95 -1.14 -19.55
C ALA A 85 -11.90 -0.72 -18.50
N PRO A 86 -10.80 -0.06 -18.90
CA PRO A 86 -9.91 0.66 -17.98
C PRO A 86 -10.66 1.72 -17.16
#